data_AF-A0A917EUC9-F1
#
_entry.id   AF-A0A917EUC9-F1
#
_cell.length_a   1.000
_cell.length_b   1.000
_cell.length_c   1.000
_cell.angle_alpha   90.00
_cell.angle_beta   90.00
_cell.angle_gamma   90.00
#
_symmetry.space_group_name_H-M   'P 1'
#
loop_
_entity.id
_entity.type
_entity.pdbx_description
1 polymer ?
#
loop_
_entity_poly.entity_id
_entity_poly.type
_entity_poly.pdbx_seq_one_letter_code
_entity_poly.pdbx_strand_id
1 'polypeptide(L)'
;MANENFSINETIIDKQMNVYKEMVSLYQSEYKRFPTIQEVEQILATALKYQQSIDFKGNEGIEIHDVKIKTTKAKKTQFFKPGDIVAIPLNHGEIYGYGMILSGGPKKQDEDTYIKFTNIFTKEILNIIEFRKKEYKELFLLNCAFGSITARIWKIIGEVPYNPQSFKIPNFLQTLSSTERWVIIGGDVGNKRYAEKKEISELNPFGIFGNGSIEVMLYERFLD
;
A
#
# COMPACT_ATOMS: atom_id res chain seq x y z
N MET A 1 -0.12 4.04 34.32
CA MET A 1 -0.80 5.11 33.58
C MET A 1 -1.00 4.59 32.16
N ALA A 2 -2.25 4.36 31.77
CA ALA A 2 -2.59 3.82 30.46
C ALA A 2 -2.45 4.93 29.41
N ASN A 3 -1.70 4.67 28.34
CA ASN A 3 -1.72 5.51 27.15
C ASN A 3 -3.09 5.31 26.48
N GLU A 4 -3.97 6.28 26.60
CA GLU A 4 -5.16 6.36 25.76
C GLU A 4 -4.71 6.64 24.32
N ASN A 5 -4.74 5.60 23.49
CA ASN A 5 -4.57 5.76 22.05
C ASN A 5 -5.76 6.54 21.49
N PHE A 6 -5.56 7.83 21.22
CA PHE A 6 -6.48 8.61 20.41
C PHE A 6 -6.52 8.02 18.99
N SER A 7 -7.55 7.25 18.70
CA SER A 7 -7.89 6.85 17.33
C SER A 7 -8.43 8.07 16.59
N ILE A 8 -7.64 8.61 15.65
CA ILE A 8 -8.11 9.67 14.74
C ILE A 8 -8.98 8.98 13.68
N ASN A 9 -10.28 9.28 13.67
CA ASN A 9 -11.24 8.76 12.69
C ASN A 9 -10.89 9.23 11.26
N GLU A 10 -10.92 8.34 10.27
CA GLU A 10 -10.66 8.63 8.85
C GLU A 10 -11.49 9.81 8.32
N THR A 11 -12.74 9.96 8.78
CA THR A 11 -13.61 11.08 8.40
C THR A 11 -13.07 12.43 8.88
N ILE A 12 -12.39 12.46 10.03
CA ILE A 12 -11.76 13.68 10.57
C ILE A 12 -10.52 14.02 9.74
N ILE A 13 -9.74 13.02 9.35
CA ILE A 13 -8.55 13.17 8.48
C ILE A 13 -8.98 13.75 7.13
N ASP A 14 -10.03 13.22 6.50
CA ASP A 14 -10.52 13.69 5.21
C ASP A 14 -11.00 15.15 5.29
N LYS A 15 -11.74 15.51 6.34
CA LYS A 15 -12.18 16.89 6.56
C LYS A 15 -11.00 17.84 6.71
N GLN A 16 -10.00 17.48 7.51
CA GLN A 16 -8.79 18.28 7.68
C GLN A 16 -8.04 18.42 6.35
N MET A 17 -7.89 17.32 5.60
CA MET A 17 -7.20 17.30 4.32
C MET A 17 -7.90 18.18 3.27
N ASN A 18 -9.23 18.26 3.29
CA ASN A 18 -9.99 19.17 2.43
C ASN A 18 -9.74 20.64 2.77
N VAL A 19 -9.69 21.00 4.07
CA VAL A 19 -9.34 22.36 4.50
C VAL A 19 -7.93 22.75 4.04
N TYR A 20 -6.96 21.83 4.14
CA TYR A 20 -5.61 22.07 3.63
C TYR A 20 -5.58 22.28 2.11
N LYS A 21 -6.32 21.46 1.36
CA LYS A 21 -6.43 21.61 -0.10
C LYS A 21 -7.04 22.96 -0.48
N GLU A 22 -8.12 23.35 0.18
CA GLU A 22 -8.80 24.62 -0.07
C GLU A 22 -7.91 25.83 0.24
N MET A 23 -7.21 25.81 1.38
CA MET A 23 -6.21 26.83 1.72
C MET A 23 -5.12 26.93 0.64
N VAL A 24 -4.57 25.81 0.17
CA VAL A 24 -3.54 25.81 -0.88
C VAL A 24 -4.10 26.35 -2.19
N SER A 25 -5.33 25.98 -2.56
CA SER A 25 -6.01 26.50 -3.76
C SER A 25 -6.23 28.01 -3.70
N LEU A 26 -6.69 28.54 -2.55
CA LEU A 26 -6.85 29.98 -2.34
C LEU A 26 -5.50 30.71 -2.39
N TYR A 27 -4.47 30.15 -1.77
CA TYR A 27 -3.13 30.73 -1.83
C TYR A 27 -2.61 30.80 -3.28
N GLN A 28 -2.85 29.73 -4.06
CA GLN A 28 -2.46 29.70 -5.46
C GLN A 28 -3.25 30.66 -6.34
N SER A 29 -4.55 30.84 -6.10
CA SER A 29 -5.36 31.77 -6.89
C SER A 29 -4.88 33.20 -6.74
N GLU A 30 -4.51 33.58 -5.52
CA GLU A 30 -4.02 34.93 -5.17
C GLU A 30 -2.56 35.14 -5.61
N TYR A 31 -1.65 34.25 -5.22
CA TYR A 31 -0.20 34.47 -5.36
C TYR A 31 0.43 33.78 -6.57
N LYS A 32 -0.35 33.02 -7.35
CA LYS A 32 0.08 32.25 -8.54
C LYS A 32 1.27 31.30 -8.28
N ARG A 33 1.43 30.84 -7.03
CA ARG A 33 2.42 29.84 -6.61
C ARG A 33 1.93 29.07 -5.39
N PHE A 34 2.60 27.96 -5.07
CA PHE A 34 2.37 27.25 -3.81
C PHE A 34 2.95 28.02 -2.60
N PRO A 35 2.35 27.88 -1.42
CA PRO A 35 2.93 28.41 -0.19
C PRO A 35 4.18 27.62 0.21
N THR A 36 5.14 28.32 0.82
CA THR A 36 6.29 27.72 1.50
C THR A 36 5.88 27.16 2.86
N ILE A 37 6.73 26.32 3.47
CA ILE A 37 6.46 25.76 4.81
C ILE A 37 6.29 26.88 5.84
N GLN A 38 7.15 27.89 5.80
CA GLN A 38 7.11 29.03 6.72
C GLN A 38 5.80 29.82 6.59
N GLU A 39 5.29 29.96 5.36
CA GLU A 39 4.01 30.64 5.12
C GLU A 39 2.83 29.83 5.66
N VAL A 40 2.86 28.50 5.51
CA VAL A 40 1.85 27.62 6.12
C VAL A 40 1.92 27.67 7.65
N GLU A 41 3.11 27.63 8.24
CA GLU A 41 3.33 27.80 9.69
C GLU A 41 2.70 29.10 10.19
N GLN A 42 2.91 30.21 9.46
CA GLN A 42 2.39 31.51 9.85
C GLN A 42 0.87 31.63 9.68
N ILE A 43 0.31 31.05 8.61
CA ILE A 43 -1.16 30.98 8.41
C ILE A 43 -1.80 30.19 9.55
N LEU A 44 -1.25 29.02 9.91
CA LEU A 44 -1.77 28.19 11.00
C LEU A 44 -1.64 28.88 12.36
N ALA A 45 -0.48 29.47 12.67
CA ALA A 45 -0.29 30.23 13.91
C ALA A 45 -1.29 31.38 14.02
N THR A 46 -1.55 32.09 12.91
CA THR A 46 -2.52 33.19 12.85
C THR A 46 -3.95 32.67 13.07
N ALA A 47 -4.35 31.61 12.36
CA ALA A 47 -5.67 31.01 12.47
C ALA A 47 -5.95 30.53 13.90
N LEU A 48 -4.99 29.84 14.52
CA LEU A 48 -5.11 29.33 15.88
C LEU A 48 -5.14 30.46 16.92
N LYS A 49 -4.41 31.57 16.71
CA LYS A 49 -4.48 32.76 17.59
C LYS A 49 -5.83 33.45 17.53
N TYR A 50 -6.46 33.53 16.36
CA TYR A 50 -7.79 34.13 16.21
C TYR A 50 -8.92 33.26 16.78
N GLN A 51 -8.65 31.98 17.00
CA GLN A 51 -9.61 31.04 17.54
C GLN A 51 -9.67 31.16 19.07
N GLN A 52 -10.53 32.06 19.56
CA GLN A 52 -10.71 32.38 20.99
C GLN A 52 -11.18 31.20 21.87
N SER A 53 -11.48 30.04 21.29
CA SER A 53 -12.19 28.92 21.94
C SER A 53 -11.46 27.58 21.90
N ILE A 54 -10.16 27.55 21.60
CA ILE A 54 -9.39 26.30 21.73
C ILE A 54 -9.14 26.04 23.20
N ASP A 55 -10.08 25.37 23.85
CA ASP A 55 -9.93 24.85 25.22
C ASP A 55 -9.01 23.63 25.18
N PHE A 56 -7.72 23.86 25.42
CA PHE A 56 -6.79 22.79 25.73
C PHE A 56 -7.12 22.26 27.13
N LYS A 57 -8.04 21.29 27.21
CA LYS A 57 -8.50 20.63 28.45
C LYS A 57 -7.55 20.85 29.64
N GLY A 58 -7.93 21.75 30.54
CA GLY A 58 -7.22 22.01 31.79
C GLY A 58 -6.13 23.08 31.75
N ASN A 59 -6.01 23.86 30.67
CA ASN A 59 -5.04 24.95 30.58
C ASN A 59 -5.69 26.28 30.19
N GLU A 60 -6.29 26.95 31.18
CA GLU A 60 -6.73 28.33 31.02
C GLU A 60 -5.52 29.26 30.84
N GLY A 61 -5.62 30.23 29.92
CA GLY A 61 -4.60 31.27 29.73
C GLY A 61 -3.39 30.89 28.86
N ILE A 62 -3.44 29.81 28.08
CA ILE A 62 -2.39 29.49 27.11
C ILE A 62 -2.58 30.30 25.81
N GLU A 63 -1.52 30.99 25.39
CA GLU A 63 -1.41 31.62 24.07
C GLU A 63 -0.51 30.77 23.14
N ILE A 64 -0.96 30.56 21.91
CA ILE A 64 -0.14 29.90 20.88
C ILE A 64 0.80 30.94 20.29
N HIS A 65 2.09 30.90 20.65
CA HIS A 65 3.08 31.84 20.12
C HIS A 65 3.57 31.49 18.71
N ASP A 66 3.78 30.20 18.43
CA ASP A 66 4.44 29.70 17.22
C ASP A 66 3.90 28.30 16.83
N VAL A 67 3.96 27.98 15.55
CA VAL A 67 3.62 26.66 14.98
C VAL A 67 4.80 26.20 14.13
N LYS A 68 5.30 24.99 14.37
CA LYS A 68 6.43 24.42 13.63
C LYS A 68 6.06 23.12 12.92
N ILE A 69 6.34 23.06 11.62
CA ILE A 69 6.21 21.88 10.79
C ILE A 69 7.58 21.19 10.72
N LYS A 70 7.68 20.03 11.36
CA LYS A 70 8.86 19.17 11.19
C LYS A 70 8.72 18.37 9.91
N THR A 71 9.66 18.57 8.99
CA THR A 71 9.74 17.75 7.78
C THR A 71 10.79 16.67 7.92
N THR A 72 10.51 15.49 7.40
CA THR A 72 11.50 14.44 7.17
C THR A 72 11.69 14.29 5.67
N LYS A 73 12.93 14.09 5.21
CA LYS A 73 13.17 13.77 3.79
C LYS A 73 12.27 12.61 3.40
N ALA A 74 11.49 12.79 2.33
CA ALA A 74 10.74 11.70 1.74
C ALA A 74 11.70 10.52 1.52
N LYS A 75 11.36 9.34 2.07
CA LYS A 75 12.14 8.13 1.81
C LYS A 75 12.21 7.98 0.29
N LYS A 76 13.42 7.83 -0.26
CA LYS A 76 13.61 7.62 -1.70
C LYS A 76 12.65 6.52 -2.16
N THR A 77 11.68 6.85 -2.99
CA THR A 77 10.73 5.89 -3.54
C THR A 77 11.51 4.73 -4.16
N GLN A 78 11.22 3.50 -3.77
CA GLN A 78 11.81 2.34 -4.42
C GLN A 78 11.11 2.13 -5.76
N PHE A 79 11.89 2.20 -6.83
CA PHE A 79 11.44 1.82 -8.16
C PHE A 79 11.51 0.31 -8.29
N PHE A 80 10.52 -0.25 -8.97
CA PHE A 80 10.45 -1.66 -9.29
C PHE A 80 10.08 -1.87 -10.75
N LYS A 81 10.36 -3.06 -11.26
CA LYS A 81 10.05 -3.50 -12.61
C LYS A 81 9.67 -4.99 -12.63
N PRO A 82 9.00 -5.46 -13.69
CA PRO A 82 8.79 -6.89 -13.90
C PRO A 82 10.09 -7.69 -13.81
N GLY A 83 10.04 -8.86 -13.17
CA GLY A 83 11.19 -9.71 -12.88
C GLY A 83 11.85 -9.44 -11.53
N ASP A 84 11.58 -8.31 -10.88
CA ASP A 84 12.07 -8.04 -9.53
C ASP A 84 11.48 -9.04 -8.52
N ILE A 85 12.34 -9.52 -7.63
CA ILE A 85 11.98 -10.32 -6.45
C ILE A 85 11.89 -9.40 -5.24
N VAL A 86 10.77 -9.48 -4.55
CA VAL A 86 10.47 -8.72 -3.35
C VAL A 86 10.41 -9.64 -2.13
N ALA A 87 11.11 -9.26 -1.07
CA ALA A 87 11.03 -9.86 0.26
C ALA A 87 9.98 -9.13 1.09
N ILE A 88 9.10 -9.90 1.73
CA ILE A 88 7.89 -9.43 2.40
C ILE A 88 8.02 -9.82 3.87
N PRO A 89 8.12 -8.85 4.80
CA PRO A 89 8.16 -9.17 6.22
C PRO A 89 6.81 -9.74 6.66
N LEU A 90 6.85 -10.89 7.33
CA LEU A 90 5.73 -11.59 7.92
C LEU A 90 5.94 -11.67 9.43
N ASN A 91 4.85 -11.76 10.19
CA ASN A 91 4.89 -11.80 11.66
C ASN A 91 5.83 -10.75 12.26
N HIS A 92 5.59 -9.47 11.94
CA HIS A 92 6.42 -8.35 12.39
C HIS A 92 7.91 -8.42 11.99
N GLY A 93 8.24 -9.16 10.92
CA GLY A 93 9.60 -9.26 10.39
C GLY A 93 10.42 -10.42 10.95
N GLU A 94 9.80 -11.34 11.69
CA GLU A 94 10.46 -12.57 12.16
C GLU A 94 10.71 -13.57 11.02
N ILE A 95 9.90 -13.51 9.96
CA ILE A 95 9.96 -14.38 8.79
C ILE A 95 9.76 -13.52 7.54
N TYR A 96 10.34 -13.96 6.44
CA TYR A 96 10.20 -13.32 5.14
C TYR A 96 9.61 -14.29 4.12
N GLY A 97 8.50 -13.88 3.50
CA GLY A 97 7.98 -14.48 2.27
C GLY A 97 8.52 -13.75 1.04
N TYR A 98 8.33 -14.32 -0.14
CA TYR A 98 8.84 -13.74 -1.38
C TYR A 98 7.80 -13.72 -2.50
N GLY A 99 7.88 -12.68 -3.32
CA GLY A 99 7.09 -12.56 -4.55
C GLY A 99 7.94 -12.08 -5.73
N MET A 100 7.49 -12.39 -6.95
CA MET A 100 8.07 -11.90 -8.18
C MET A 100 7.07 -11.02 -8.90
N ILE A 101 7.50 -9.83 -9.29
CA ILE A 101 6.68 -8.87 -10.02
C ILE A 101 6.53 -9.32 -11.47
N LEU A 102 5.30 -9.44 -11.95
CA LEU A 102 4.97 -9.90 -13.31
C LEU A 102 4.63 -8.72 -14.24
N SER A 103 4.01 -7.67 -13.72
CA SER A 103 3.62 -6.49 -14.50
C SER A 103 3.57 -5.23 -13.62
N GLY A 104 3.32 -4.09 -14.25
CA GLY A 104 3.17 -2.81 -13.57
C GLY A 104 4.49 -2.11 -13.27
N GLY A 105 4.42 -1.05 -12.48
CA GLY A 105 5.56 -0.23 -12.12
C GLY A 105 5.15 1.22 -11.81
N PRO A 106 5.89 1.94 -10.95
CA PRO A 106 5.54 3.31 -10.57
C PRO A 106 5.63 4.32 -11.73
N LYS A 107 6.24 3.94 -12.86
CA LYS A 107 6.29 4.73 -14.09
C LYS A 107 5.10 4.50 -15.03
N LYS A 108 4.29 3.48 -14.76
CA LYS A 108 3.13 3.08 -15.58
C LYS A 108 1.89 3.05 -14.68
N GLN A 109 1.41 4.25 -14.33
CA GLN A 109 0.35 4.43 -13.33
C GLN A 109 -0.97 3.77 -13.73
N ASP A 110 -1.18 3.49 -15.01
CA ASP A 110 -2.39 2.85 -15.55
C ASP A 110 -2.27 1.33 -15.69
N GLU A 111 -1.13 0.72 -15.38
CA GLU A 111 -0.94 -0.74 -15.44
C GLU A 111 -1.10 -1.37 -14.05
N ASP A 112 -2.01 -2.34 -13.96
CA ASP A 112 -2.14 -3.24 -12.80
C ASP A 112 -0.80 -3.90 -12.45
N THR A 113 -0.53 -4.02 -11.14
CA THR A 113 0.67 -4.67 -10.63
C THR A 113 0.35 -6.10 -10.20
N TYR A 114 0.66 -7.07 -11.06
CA TYR A 114 0.51 -8.48 -10.73
C TYR A 114 1.80 -9.02 -10.09
N ILE A 115 1.66 -9.75 -8.99
CA ILE A 115 2.77 -10.40 -8.27
C ILE A 115 2.40 -11.87 -8.08
N LYS A 116 3.34 -12.77 -8.42
CA LYS A 116 3.27 -14.17 -8.00
C LYS A 116 4.03 -14.36 -6.70
N PHE A 117 3.45 -15.06 -5.75
CA PHE A 117 4.04 -15.35 -4.45
C PHE A 117 4.56 -16.78 -4.40
N THR A 118 5.66 -16.99 -3.69
CA THR A 118 6.36 -18.28 -3.68
C THR A 118 6.28 -18.97 -2.33
N ASN A 119 6.53 -20.28 -2.33
CA ASN A 119 6.59 -21.10 -1.12
C ASN A 119 7.94 -21.00 -0.37
N ILE A 120 8.74 -19.96 -0.61
CA ILE A 120 9.99 -19.74 0.12
C ILE A 120 9.69 -18.89 1.34
N PHE A 121 10.12 -19.38 2.51
CA PHE A 121 10.07 -18.65 3.77
C PHE A 121 11.41 -18.74 4.48
N THR A 122 11.94 -17.62 4.96
CA THR A 122 13.24 -17.56 5.64
C THR A 122 13.23 -16.59 6.82
N LYS A 123 14.04 -16.86 7.84
CA LYS A 123 14.19 -15.95 8.99
C LYS A 123 14.96 -14.67 8.65
N GLU A 124 15.82 -14.74 7.65
CA GLU A 124 16.60 -13.61 7.15
C GLU A 124 16.30 -13.37 5.67
N ILE A 125 16.41 -12.12 5.21
CA ILE A 125 16.21 -11.77 3.81
C ILE A 125 17.33 -12.37 2.97
N LEU A 126 16.97 -13.23 2.03
CA LEU A 126 17.89 -13.76 1.04
C LEU A 126 18.39 -12.66 0.11
N ASN A 127 19.65 -12.75 -0.30
CA ASN A 127 20.10 -12.04 -1.48
C ASN A 127 19.63 -12.76 -2.76
N ILE A 128 19.70 -12.08 -3.90
CA ILE A 128 19.21 -12.65 -5.17
C ILE A 128 19.95 -13.91 -5.62
N ILE A 129 21.24 -14.05 -5.29
CA ILE A 129 22.03 -15.23 -5.67
C ILE A 129 21.56 -16.45 -4.88
N GLU A 130 21.26 -16.27 -3.60
CA GLU A 130 20.68 -17.32 -2.74
C GLU A 130 19.28 -17.69 -3.18
N PHE A 131 18.44 -16.70 -3.47
CA PHE A 131 17.08 -16.93 -3.95
C PHE A 131 17.07 -17.76 -5.24
N ARG A 132 17.95 -17.45 -6.20
CA ARG A 132 18.07 -18.19 -7.47
C ARG A 132 18.50 -19.66 -7.31
N LYS A 133 19.12 -20.02 -6.18
CA LYS A 133 19.50 -21.41 -5.87
C LYS A 133 18.36 -22.21 -5.26
N LYS A 134 17.27 -21.56 -4.82
CA LYS A 134 16.11 -22.22 -4.27
C LYS A 134 15.20 -22.67 -5.42
N GLU A 135 14.77 -23.92 -5.36
CA GLU A 135 13.58 -24.32 -6.10
C GLU A 135 12.36 -23.71 -5.42
N TYR A 136 11.47 -23.12 -6.20
CA TYR A 136 10.25 -22.52 -5.69
C TYR A 136 9.05 -22.88 -6.55
N LYS A 137 7.90 -22.97 -5.89
CA LYS A 137 6.58 -23.12 -6.49
C LYS A 137 5.80 -21.85 -6.27
N GLU A 138 4.90 -21.57 -7.21
CA GLU A 138 3.90 -20.54 -7.04
C GLU A 138 2.87 -20.99 -6.00
N LEU A 139 2.60 -20.14 -5.01
CA LEU A 139 1.50 -20.33 -4.07
C LEU A 139 0.21 -19.73 -4.63
N PHE A 140 0.29 -18.49 -5.08
CA PHE A 140 -0.83 -17.74 -5.65
C PHE A 140 -0.32 -16.51 -6.40
N LEU A 141 -1.19 -15.92 -7.21
CA LEU A 141 -0.94 -14.72 -8.00
C LEU A 141 -2.05 -13.70 -7.72
N LEU A 142 -1.70 -12.45 -7.43
CA LEU A 142 -2.67 -11.40 -7.09
C LEU A 142 -2.41 -10.12 -7.89
N ASN A 143 -3.48 -9.35 -8.17
CA ASN A 143 -3.37 -7.93 -8.48
C ASN A 143 -3.13 -7.17 -7.15
N CYS A 144 -2.07 -6.39 -7.07
CA CYS A 144 -1.56 -5.84 -5.82
C CYS A 144 -1.52 -4.32 -5.85
N ALA A 145 -1.92 -3.69 -4.75
CA ALA A 145 -1.45 -2.35 -4.45
C ALA A 145 0.07 -2.41 -4.20
N PHE A 146 0.83 -1.43 -4.71
CA PHE A 146 2.30 -1.46 -4.67
C PHE A 146 2.91 -0.49 -3.63
N GLY A 147 2.10 0.04 -2.72
CA GLY A 147 2.52 1.02 -1.72
C GLY A 147 3.63 0.53 -0.80
N SER A 148 3.59 -0.73 -0.34
CA SER A 148 4.65 -1.28 0.52
C SER A 148 5.98 -1.43 -0.20
N ILE A 149 5.96 -1.67 -1.51
CA ILE A 149 7.18 -1.74 -2.33
C ILE A 149 7.79 -0.35 -2.43
N THR A 150 7.01 0.65 -2.87
CA THR A 150 7.52 2.01 -3.07
C THR A 150 7.97 2.68 -1.77
N ALA A 151 7.33 2.36 -0.65
CA ALA A 151 7.69 2.80 0.69
C ALA A 151 8.87 2.04 1.32
N ARG A 152 9.42 1.02 0.65
CA ARG A 152 10.51 0.13 1.14
C ARG A 152 10.17 -0.68 2.38
N ILE A 153 8.88 -0.91 2.62
CA ILE A 153 8.43 -1.85 3.66
C ILE A 153 8.72 -3.27 3.16
N TRP A 154 8.38 -3.53 1.90
CA TRP A 154 8.82 -4.72 1.18
C TRP A 154 10.10 -4.41 0.42
N LYS A 155 11.09 -5.29 0.50
CA LYS A 155 12.44 -5.02 0.01
C LYS A 155 12.70 -5.79 -1.29
N ILE A 156 12.99 -5.07 -2.38
CA ILE A 156 13.53 -5.71 -3.59
C ILE A 156 14.93 -6.25 -3.30
N ILE A 157 15.14 -7.54 -3.55
CA ILE A 157 16.41 -8.23 -3.32
C ILE A 157 17.24 -8.41 -4.60
N GLY A 158 16.61 -8.20 -5.76
CA GLY A 158 17.21 -8.28 -7.09
C GLY A 158 16.20 -8.78 -8.12
N GLU A 159 16.67 -9.08 -9.32
CA GLU A 159 15.84 -9.50 -10.45
C GLU A 159 16.13 -10.94 -10.84
N VAL A 160 15.15 -11.65 -11.39
CA VAL A 160 15.34 -12.91 -12.11
C VAL A 160 15.01 -12.75 -13.60
N PRO A 161 15.65 -13.52 -14.50
CA PRO A 161 15.30 -13.48 -15.92
C PRO A 161 13.81 -13.73 -16.13
N TYR A 162 13.14 -12.75 -16.75
CA TYR A 162 11.70 -12.78 -16.96
C TYR A 162 11.35 -12.00 -18.22
N ASN A 163 10.39 -12.52 -18.98
CA ASN A 163 9.85 -11.89 -20.18
C ASN A 163 8.44 -11.36 -19.88
N PRO A 164 8.26 -10.04 -19.67
CA PRO A 164 6.95 -9.49 -19.30
C PRO A 164 5.90 -9.66 -20.41
N GLN A 165 6.33 -9.70 -21.68
CA GLN A 165 5.42 -9.87 -22.82
C GLN A 165 4.77 -11.26 -22.87
N SER A 166 5.34 -12.27 -22.18
CA SER A 166 4.73 -13.60 -22.11
C SER A 166 3.67 -13.73 -21.02
N PHE A 167 3.52 -12.72 -20.15
CA PHE A 167 2.52 -12.74 -19.09
C PHE A 167 1.11 -12.60 -19.67
N LYS A 168 0.24 -13.52 -19.28
CA LYS A 168 -1.19 -13.44 -19.54
C LYS A 168 -1.90 -13.40 -18.21
N ILE A 169 -2.76 -12.40 -18.03
CA ILE A 169 -3.59 -12.25 -16.84
C ILE A 169 -4.46 -13.51 -16.73
N PRO A 170 -4.37 -14.27 -15.62
CA PRO A 170 -5.15 -15.48 -15.47
C PRO A 170 -6.61 -15.15 -15.18
N ASN A 171 -7.43 -16.20 -15.13
CA ASN A 171 -8.77 -16.09 -14.59
C ASN A 171 -8.72 -15.93 -13.06
N PHE A 172 -9.59 -15.09 -12.51
CA PHE A 172 -9.71 -14.89 -11.08
C PHE A 172 -11.11 -15.23 -10.57
N LEU A 173 -11.21 -15.57 -9.30
CA LEU A 173 -12.44 -15.93 -8.62
C LEU A 173 -12.98 -14.75 -7.81
N GLN A 174 -14.17 -14.27 -8.14
CA GLN A 174 -14.90 -13.28 -7.38
C GLN A 174 -16.04 -13.95 -6.61
N THR A 175 -16.09 -13.74 -5.29
CA THR A 175 -17.25 -14.13 -4.47
C THR A 175 -18.34 -13.08 -4.59
N LEU A 176 -19.56 -13.48 -4.94
CA LEU A 176 -20.74 -12.63 -4.83
C LEU A 176 -21.22 -12.66 -3.37
N SER A 177 -20.93 -11.59 -2.64
CA SER A 177 -21.10 -11.45 -1.19
C SER A 177 -22.51 -11.76 -0.64
N SER A 178 -23.53 -11.84 -1.50
CA SER A 178 -24.91 -12.11 -1.12
C SER A 178 -25.41 -13.53 -1.35
N THR A 179 -24.66 -14.43 -2.01
CA THR A 179 -25.23 -15.71 -2.49
C THR A 179 -24.35 -16.96 -2.37
N GLU A 180 -23.14 -16.88 -1.78
CA GLU A 180 -22.14 -17.97 -1.84
C GLU A 180 -21.95 -18.50 -3.29
N ARG A 181 -22.09 -17.61 -4.28
CA ARG A 181 -21.84 -17.94 -5.68
C ARG A 181 -20.53 -17.33 -6.09
N TRP A 182 -19.73 -18.14 -6.78
CA TRP A 182 -18.45 -17.71 -7.31
C TRP A 182 -18.56 -17.44 -8.79
N VAL A 183 -17.94 -16.34 -9.21
CA VAL A 183 -17.86 -15.92 -10.60
C VAL A 183 -16.41 -15.89 -11.00
N ILE A 184 -16.12 -16.49 -12.15
CA ILE A 184 -14.82 -16.40 -12.79
C ILE A 184 -14.79 -15.12 -13.61
N ILE A 185 -13.80 -14.28 -13.35
CA ILE A 185 -13.48 -13.09 -14.12
C ILE A 185 -12.32 -13.45 -15.05
N GLY A 186 -12.59 -13.43 -16.36
CA GLY A 186 -11.58 -13.63 -17.39
C GLY A 186 -10.59 -12.46 -17.43
N GLY A 187 -9.32 -12.74 -17.75
CA GLY A 187 -8.22 -11.78 -17.63
C GLY A 187 -8.42 -10.39 -18.25
N ASP A 188 -9.30 -10.27 -19.26
CA ASP A 188 -9.85 -9.00 -19.73
C ASP A 188 -11.31 -8.91 -19.25
N VAL A 189 -11.67 -7.81 -18.57
CA VAL A 189 -12.78 -7.67 -17.59
C VAL A 189 -14.20 -7.93 -18.17
N GLY A 190 -14.31 -8.29 -19.45
CA GLY A 190 -15.55 -8.55 -20.18
C GLY A 190 -16.14 -9.97 -20.04
N ASN A 191 -15.36 -11.00 -19.68
CA ASN A 191 -15.88 -12.38 -19.62
C ASN A 191 -16.14 -12.82 -18.18
N LYS A 192 -17.43 -12.99 -17.82
CA LYS A 192 -17.86 -13.47 -16.51
C LYS A 192 -18.71 -14.73 -16.64
N ARG A 193 -18.43 -15.76 -15.84
CA ARG A 193 -19.30 -16.94 -15.72
C ARG A 193 -19.29 -17.50 -14.31
N TYR A 194 -20.31 -18.27 -13.94
CA TYR A 194 -20.29 -19.00 -12.69
C TYR A 194 -19.17 -20.06 -12.67
N ALA A 195 -18.51 -20.19 -11.53
CA ALA A 195 -17.49 -21.20 -11.30
C ALA A 195 -18.13 -22.57 -11.00
N GLU A 196 -17.53 -23.63 -11.52
CA GLU A 196 -17.83 -24.99 -11.05
C GLU A 196 -17.12 -25.27 -9.73
N LYS A 197 -17.64 -26.21 -8.93
CA LYS A 197 -17.12 -26.50 -7.58
C LYS A 197 -15.63 -26.84 -7.56
N LYS A 198 -15.12 -27.53 -8.59
CA LYS A 198 -13.71 -27.89 -8.74
C LYS A 198 -12.79 -26.68 -9.00
N GLU A 199 -13.33 -25.63 -9.63
CA GLU A 199 -12.54 -24.45 -10.06
C GLU A 199 -12.33 -23.46 -8.91
N ILE A 200 -13.22 -23.48 -7.91
CA ILE A 200 -13.18 -22.59 -6.74
C ILE A 200 -11.86 -22.73 -5.99
N SER A 201 -11.32 -23.95 -5.87
CA SER A 201 -10.07 -24.21 -5.17
C SER A 201 -8.80 -23.95 -6.00
N GLU A 202 -8.95 -23.78 -7.32
CA GLU A 202 -7.82 -23.68 -8.25
C GLU A 202 -7.49 -22.24 -8.65
N LEU A 203 -8.46 -21.32 -8.49
CA LEU A 203 -8.34 -19.95 -8.97
C LEU A 203 -7.95 -18.98 -7.87
N ASN A 204 -7.11 -18.01 -8.24
CA ASN A 204 -6.72 -16.91 -7.38
C ASN A 204 -7.90 -15.95 -7.16
N PRO A 205 -8.00 -15.29 -6.00
CA PRO A 205 -9.10 -14.38 -5.73
C PRO A 205 -9.00 -13.08 -6.56
N PHE A 206 -10.14 -12.57 -7.00
CA PHE A 206 -10.26 -11.34 -7.77
C PHE A 206 -10.26 -10.11 -6.86
N GLY A 207 -9.59 -9.05 -7.31
CA GLY A 207 -9.55 -7.74 -6.64
C GLY A 207 -8.13 -7.19 -6.56
N ILE A 208 -8.02 -5.94 -6.11
CA ILE A 208 -6.73 -5.32 -5.78
C ILE A 208 -6.46 -5.58 -4.30
N PHE A 209 -5.39 -6.31 -4.01
CA PHE A 209 -5.03 -6.70 -2.65
C PHE A 209 -4.09 -5.67 -2.03
N GLY A 210 -4.47 -5.22 -0.83
CA GLY A 210 -3.63 -4.39 0.03
C GLY A 210 -2.55 -5.21 0.74
N ASN A 211 -1.49 -4.54 1.17
CA ASN A 211 -0.30 -5.20 1.73
C ASN A 211 -0.63 -6.11 2.93
N GLY A 212 -1.48 -5.64 3.86
CA GLY A 212 -1.84 -6.41 5.05
C GLY A 212 -2.56 -7.73 4.73
N SER A 213 -3.45 -7.73 3.74
CA SER A 213 -4.13 -8.97 3.30
C SER A 213 -3.14 -9.96 2.69
N ILE A 214 -2.17 -9.47 1.90
CA ILE A 214 -1.15 -10.30 1.28
C ILE A 214 -0.23 -10.92 2.35
N GLU A 215 0.18 -10.13 3.34
CA GLU A 215 1.01 -10.59 4.46
C GLU A 215 0.30 -11.68 5.28
N VAL A 216 -1.01 -11.52 5.56
CA VAL A 216 -1.82 -12.55 6.23
C VAL A 216 -1.88 -13.83 5.39
N MET A 217 -2.25 -13.72 4.11
CA MET A 217 -2.34 -14.89 3.22
C MET A 217 -1.03 -15.65 3.11
N LEU A 218 0.09 -14.94 2.97
CA LEU A 218 1.43 -15.54 2.93
C LEU A 218 1.79 -16.24 4.25
N TYR A 219 1.44 -15.63 5.38
CA TYR A 219 1.75 -16.20 6.69
C TYR A 219 0.92 -17.46 6.97
N GLU A 220 -0.35 -17.50 6.56
CA GLU A 220 -1.16 -18.72 6.61
C GLU A 220 -0.49 -19.86 5.83
N ARG A 221 0.03 -19.59 4.62
CA ARG A 221 0.77 -20.60 3.83
C ARG A 221 2.10 -21.02 4.43
N PHE A 222 2.66 -20.23 5.33
CA PHE A 222 3.86 -20.61 6.08
C PHE A 222 3.52 -21.57 7.23
N LEU A 223 2.31 -21.49 7.78
CA LEU A 223 1.85 -22.34 8.88
C LEU A 223 1.26 -23.69 8.40
N ASP A 224 0.79 -23.75 7.16
CA ASP A 224 0.32 -24.97 6.47
C ASP A 224 1.44 -26.00 6.24
#